data_AF-A0A975Y282-F1
#
_entry.id   AF-A0A975Y282-F1
#
_cell.length_a   1.000
_cell.length_b   1.000
_cell.length_c   1.000
_cell.angle_alpha   90.00
_cell.angle_beta   90.00
_cell.angle_gamma   90.00
#
_symmetry.space_group_name_H-M   'P 1'
#
loop_
_entity.id
_entity.type
_entity.pdbx_description
1 polymer ?
#
loop_
_entity_poly.entity_id
_entity_poly.type
_entity_poly.pdbx_seq_one_letter_code
_entity_poly.pdbx_strand_id
1 'polypeptide(L)'
;MRHRPAGRRGRADALRRLGRQGPGRAPAGPRGQPRGRRHRAPPLARVTDAVSRRVGRRDFPVLVEKLRGGPPRLSPYAVPQLDSVLNTLEFFVHHEDIRRAQPGWSARDLGDPREKVLWSMLGTAGKGLLRGSPVGVTAENAITGSRKALKTGAPTVTVRGLPSEITLFVFGRRDQARVELLGDDADVAGLNGTSLGI
;
A
#
# COMPACT_ATOMS: atom_id res chain seq x y z
N MET A 1 31.27 -18.54 56.19
CA MET A 1 31.59 -17.38 57.05
C MET A 1 30.70 -16.21 56.66
N ARG A 2 29.97 -15.67 57.64
CA ARG A 2 29.09 -14.51 57.52
C ARG A 2 29.94 -13.24 57.47
N HIS A 3 29.52 -12.19 56.76
CA HIS A 3 29.45 -10.83 57.32
C HIS A 3 28.65 -9.90 56.39
N ARG A 4 27.63 -9.28 57.00
CA ARG A 4 26.81 -8.17 56.51
C ARG A 4 27.14 -6.96 57.44
N PRO A 5 26.51 -5.78 57.31
CA PRO A 5 27.06 -4.54 56.76
C PRO A 5 27.05 -3.36 57.77
N ALA A 6 27.53 -2.18 57.38
CA ALA A 6 27.18 -0.87 57.98
C ALA A 6 27.75 0.24 57.07
N GLY A 7 27.22 1.46 56.92
CA GLY A 7 26.12 2.20 57.52
C GLY A 7 26.13 3.62 56.89
N ARG A 8 24.97 4.11 56.43
CA ARG A 8 24.22 5.29 56.95
C ARG A 8 24.92 6.69 56.96
N ARG A 9 24.26 7.60 56.22
CA ARG A 9 23.65 8.92 56.63
C ARG A 9 24.47 10.22 56.65
N GLY A 10 23.83 11.25 56.07
CA GLY A 10 23.89 12.69 56.41
C GLY A 10 23.53 13.53 55.16
N ARG A 11 22.32 14.09 54.96
CA ARG A 11 21.75 15.35 55.53
C ARG A 11 22.75 16.51 55.49
N ALA A 12 22.48 17.75 55.10
CA ALA A 12 21.32 18.47 54.57
C ALA A 12 21.81 19.89 54.18
N ASP A 13 20.96 20.64 53.47
CA ASP A 13 20.82 22.11 53.48
C ASP A 13 21.98 23.04 53.05
N ALA A 14 21.74 23.79 51.97
CA ALA A 14 21.97 25.24 51.97
C ALA A 14 21.13 25.94 50.87
N LEU A 15 20.31 26.86 51.34
CA LEU A 15 19.30 27.65 50.62
C LEU A 15 19.89 28.82 49.81
N ARG A 16 19.11 29.23 48.79
CA ARG A 16 18.87 30.61 48.31
C ARG A 16 20.07 31.44 47.88
N ARG A 17 20.15 31.72 46.56
CA ARG A 17 20.27 33.09 46.04
C ARG A 17 19.46 33.25 44.75
N LEU A 18 18.39 34.03 44.85
CA LEU A 18 17.62 34.59 43.75
C LEU A 18 18.43 35.72 43.09
N GLY A 19 18.68 35.62 41.79
CA GLY A 19 19.29 36.65 40.97
C GLY A 19 18.44 36.89 39.71
N ARG A 20 17.79 38.06 39.69
CA ARG A 20 17.12 38.78 38.60
C ARG A 20 17.26 38.19 37.17
N GLN A 21 16.13 37.86 36.55
CA GLN A 21 16.00 37.69 35.09
C GLN A 21 15.26 38.90 34.50
N GLY A 22 15.93 39.66 33.63
CA GLY A 22 15.29 40.62 32.72
C GLY A 22 14.79 39.92 31.45
N PRO A 23 13.95 40.58 30.63
CA PRO A 23 13.29 39.93 29.49
C PRO A 23 14.30 39.66 28.36
N GLY A 24 14.76 38.40 28.26
CA GLY A 24 15.56 37.91 27.16
C GLY A 24 14.72 37.76 25.88
N ARG A 25 15.13 38.45 24.82
CA ARG A 25 14.65 38.23 23.44
C ARG A 25 14.76 36.76 23.08
N ALA A 26 13.68 36.18 22.54
CA ALA A 26 13.68 34.83 22.01
C ALA A 26 14.68 34.67 20.84
N PRO A 27 15.51 33.62 20.81
CA PRO A 27 16.41 33.35 19.70
C PRO A 27 15.65 32.92 18.44
N ALA A 28 16.10 33.42 17.30
CA ALA A 28 15.60 33.04 15.98
C ALA A 28 15.70 31.52 15.79
N GLY A 29 14.58 30.89 15.42
CA GLY A 29 14.49 29.44 15.20
C GLY A 29 15.43 28.97 14.08
N PRO A 30 15.89 27.70 14.14
CA PRO A 30 16.84 27.17 13.16
C PRO A 30 16.20 27.11 11.77
N ARG A 31 16.91 27.67 10.78
CA ARG A 31 16.61 27.53 9.36
C ARG A 31 16.68 26.05 8.98
N GLY A 32 15.52 25.41 8.88
CA GLY A 32 15.39 24.02 8.47
C GLY A 32 15.58 23.83 6.97
N GLN A 33 16.70 23.16 6.65
CA GLN A 33 17.15 22.46 5.44
C GLN A 33 16.24 22.33 4.19
N PRO A 34 16.85 22.31 2.98
CA PRO A 34 16.13 22.13 1.72
C PRO A 34 15.46 20.76 1.67
N ARG A 35 14.13 20.76 1.50
CA ARG A 35 13.31 19.56 1.36
C ARG A 35 13.77 18.74 0.15
N GLY A 36 14.11 17.48 0.41
CA GLY A 36 14.54 16.51 -0.59
C GLY A 36 13.59 16.45 -1.80
N ARG A 37 14.18 16.23 -2.97
CA ARG A 37 13.48 16.07 -4.25
C ARG A 37 12.46 14.95 -4.14
N ARG A 38 11.18 15.31 -4.11
CA ARG A 38 10.09 14.36 -4.29
C ARG A 38 10.12 13.92 -5.76
N HIS A 39 10.52 12.68 -6.01
CA HIS A 39 10.34 12.05 -7.32
C HIS A 39 8.84 11.82 -7.56
N ARG A 40 8.14 12.87 -8.01
CA ARG A 40 6.81 12.73 -8.63
C ARG A 40 7.03 12.54 -10.12
N ALA A 41 6.42 11.53 -10.71
CA ALA A 41 6.41 11.36 -12.16
C ALA A 41 5.90 12.68 -12.82
N PRO A 42 6.68 13.33 -13.72
CA PRO A 42 6.38 14.67 -14.24
C PRO A 42 4.97 14.90 -14.80
N PRO A 43 4.32 13.95 -15.52
CA PRO A 43 2.97 14.19 -16.05
C PRO A 43 1.90 14.20 -14.96
N LEU A 44 2.04 13.39 -13.91
CA LEU A 44 1.11 13.34 -12.78
C LEU A 44 1.34 14.49 -11.79
N ALA A 45 2.57 15.00 -11.67
CA ALA A 45 2.90 16.14 -10.82
C ALA A 45 2.09 17.40 -11.21
N ARG A 46 1.96 17.69 -12.51
CA ARG A 46 1.19 18.86 -12.98
C ARG A 46 -0.30 18.72 -12.74
N VAL A 47 -0.86 17.52 -12.97
CA VAL A 47 -2.28 17.22 -12.74
C VAL A 47 -2.60 17.28 -11.24
N THR A 48 -1.78 16.64 -10.41
CA THR A 48 -1.94 16.67 -8.94
C THR A 48 -1.81 18.09 -8.40
N ASP A 49 -0.83 18.87 -8.84
CA ASP A 49 -0.68 20.26 -8.38
C ASP A 49 -1.82 21.17 -8.86
N ALA A 50 -2.38 20.93 -10.05
CA ALA A 50 -3.55 21.66 -10.55
C ALA A 50 -4.81 21.30 -9.74
N VAL A 51 -5.01 20.02 -9.44
CA VAL A 51 -6.13 19.55 -8.62
C VAL A 51 -5.99 20.03 -7.18
N SER A 52 -4.80 19.91 -6.56
CA SER A 52 -4.54 20.41 -5.21
C SER A 52 -4.76 21.92 -5.11
N ARG A 53 -4.34 22.71 -6.10
CA ARG A 53 -4.65 24.15 -6.16
C ARG A 53 -6.14 24.43 -6.32
N ARG A 54 -6.85 23.67 -7.13
CA ARG A 54 -8.31 23.80 -7.33
C ARG A 54 -9.10 23.41 -6.08
N VAL A 55 -8.64 22.39 -5.35
CA VAL A 55 -9.27 21.87 -4.13
C VAL A 55 -8.97 22.78 -2.95
N GLY A 56 -7.71 23.21 -2.77
CA GLY A 56 -7.29 24.09 -1.68
C GLY A 56 -7.84 25.52 -1.75
N ARG A 57 -8.49 25.90 -2.86
CA ARG A 57 -9.24 27.15 -3.01
C ARG A 57 -10.69 27.06 -2.51
N ARG A 58 -11.16 25.89 -2.10
CA ARG A 58 -12.53 25.68 -1.62
C ARG A 58 -12.57 25.76 -0.11
N ASP A 59 -13.66 26.28 0.42
CA ASP A 59 -13.88 26.31 1.86
C ASP A 59 -13.97 24.90 2.45
N PHE A 60 -13.46 24.76 3.66
CA PHE A 60 -13.40 23.48 4.35
C PHE A 60 -14.76 22.76 4.45
N PRO A 61 -15.89 23.42 4.76
CA PRO A 61 -17.20 22.75 4.76
C PRO A 61 -17.61 22.19 3.39
N VAL A 62 -17.28 22.88 2.30
CA VAL A 62 -17.56 22.42 0.93
C VAL A 62 -16.73 21.18 0.58
N LEU A 63 -15.50 21.10 1.10
CA LEU A 63 -14.65 19.92 0.95
C LEU A 63 -15.20 18.73 1.74
N VAL A 64 -15.68 18.96 2.96
CA VAL A 64 -16.30 17.92 3.81
C VAL A 64 -17.57 17.37 3.17
N GLU A 65 -18.46 18.22 2.65
CA GLU A 65 -19.68 17.74 1.96
C GLU A 65 -19.34 16.98 0.68
N LYS A 66 -18.33 17.43 -0.07
CA LYS A 66 -17.91 16.72 -1.28
C LYS A 66 -17.27 15.37 -0.97
N LEU A 67 -16.54 15.25 0.14
CA LEU A 67 -16.02 13.98 0.62
C LEU A 67 -17.16 13.06 1.05
N ARG A 68 -18.15 13.58 1.78
CA ARG A 68 -19.34 12.83 2.19
C ARG A 68 -20.18 12.36 0.99
N GLY A 69 -20.19 13.12 -0.10
CA GLY A 69 -20.85 12.77 -1.35
C GLY A 69 -20.14 11.69 -2.17
N GLY A 70 -18.93 11.27 -1.77
CA GLY A 70 -18.18 10.19 -2.42
C GLY A 70 -17.45 10.60 -3.71
N PRO A 71 -16.73 9.64 -4.34
CA PRO A 71 -15.94 9.90 -5.54
C PRO A 71 -16.80 10.39 -6.72
N PRO A 72 -16.25 11.16 -7.67
CA PRO A 72 -16.96 11.56 -8.88
C PRO A 72 -17.52 10.34 -9.61
N ARG A 73 -18.74 10.42 -10.16
CA ARG A 73 -19.45 9.28 -10.80
C ARG A 73 -18.67 8.52 -11.89
N LEU A 74 -17.69 9.15 -12.53
CA LEU A 74 -16.82 8.55 -13.55
C LEU A 74 -15.51 7.96 -12.99
N SER A 75 -15.31 8.02 -11.68
CA SER A 75 -14.17 7.38 -11.01
C SER A 75 -14.41 5.87 -10.94
N PRO A 76 -13.39 5.02 -11.15
CA PRO A 76 -13.49 3.58 -10.87
C PRO A 76 -13.83 3.29 -9.40
N TYR A 77 -13.54 4.23 -8.48
CA TYR A 77 -13.90 4.16 -7.06
C TYR A 77 -15.34 4.65 -6.76
N ALA A 78 -16.11 5.10 -7.76
CA ALA A 78 -17.47 5.61 -7.55
C ALA A 78 -18.51 4.49 -7.32
N VAL A 79 -18.13 3.23 -7.55
CA VAL A 79 -18.94 2.06 -7.24
C VAL A 79 -18.53 1.59 -5.84
N PRO A 80 -19.33 1.83 -4.79
CA PRO A 80 -18.91 1.61 -3.40
C PRO A 80 -18.44 0.17 -3.12
N GLN A 81 -19.04 -0.82 -3.79
CA GLN A 81 -18.65 -2.22 -3.67
C GLN A 81 -17.30 -2.52 -4.32
N LEU A 82 -16.98 -1.88 -5.45
CA LEU A 82 -15.69 -2.05 -6.13
C LEU A 82 -14.57 -1.35 -5.36
N ASP A 83 -14.86 -0.15 -4.84
CA ASP A 83 -13.95 0.62 -4.00
C ASP A 83 -13.54 -0.18 -2.74
N SER A 84 -14.50 -0.73 -1.99
CA SER A 84 -14.21 -1.54 -0.80
C SER A 84 -13.36 -2.79 -1.11
N VAL A 85 -13.62 -3.46 -2.24
CA VAL A 85 -12.83 -4.62 -2.69
C VAL A 85 -11.41 -4.21 -3.04
N LEU A 86 -11.23 -3.17 -3.86
CA LEU A 86 -9.91 -2.70 -4.26
C LEU A 86 -9.12 -2.20 -3.04
N ASN A 87 -9.74 -1.46 -2.12
CA ASN A 87 -9.10 -1.03 -0.88
C ASN A 87 -8.59 -2.22 -0.06
N THR A 88 -9.41 -3.26 0.10
CA THR A 88 -9.01 -4.47 0.84
C THR A 88 -7.82 -5.17 0.19
N LEU A 89 -7.83 -5.30 -1.14
CA LEU A 89 -6.74 -5.91 -1.89
C LEU A 89 -5.47 -5.05 -1.86
N GLU A 90 -5.58 -3.73 -1.98
CA GLU A 90 -4.45 -2.79 -1.84
C GLU A 90 -3.83 -2.87 -0.45
N PHE A 91 -4.63 -2.87 0.62
CA PHE A 91 -4.12 -3.05 1.98
C PHE A 91 -3.37 -4.38 2.14
N PHE A 92 -3.90 -5.46 1.55
CA PHE A 92 -3.20 -6.74 1.53
C PHE A 92 -1.85 -6.65 0.80
N VAL A 93 -1.82 -6.09 -0.41
CA VAL A 93 -0.60 -5.93 -1.21
C VAL A 93 0.43 -5.07 -0.48
N HIS A 94 0.05 -3.91 0.02
CA HIS A 94 0.96 -3.01 0.74
C HIS A 94 1.49 -3.64 2.04
N HIS A 95 0.67 -4.43 2.72
CA HIS A 95 1.13 -5.17 3.89
C HIS A 95 2.16 -6.24 3.50
N GLU A 96 1.93 -6.97 2.41
CA GLU A 96 2.90 -7.93 1.89
C GLU A 96 4.19 -7.24 1.43
N ASP A 97 4.12 -6.09 0.76
CA ASP A 97 5.29 -5.31 0.35
C ASP A 97 6.18 -4.97 1.56
N ILE A 98 5.59 -4.49 2.68
CA ILE A 98 6.32 -4.17 3.91
C ILE A 98 6.97 -5.42 4.52
N ARG A 99 6.25 -6.55 4.54
CA ARG A 99 6.77 -7.80 5.10
C ARG A 99 7.89 -8.39 4.25
N ARG A 100 7.76 -8.32 2.92
CA ARG A 100 8.73 -8.85 1.95
C ARG A 100 9.99 -8.02 1.86
N ALA A 101 9.93 -6.74 2.22
CA ALA A 101 11.08 -5.85 2.24
C ALA A 101 12.10 -6.14 3.38
N GLN A 102 11.83 -7.09 4.27
CA GLN A 102 12.74 -7.45 5.36
C GLN A 102 13.75 -8.54 4.93
N PRO A 103 15.02 -8.47 5.39
CA PRO A 103 15.97 -9.56 5.22
C PRO A 103 15.43 -10.87 5.81
N GLY A 104 15.63 -11.98 5.11
CA GLY A 104 15.19 -13.30 5.58
C GLY A 104 13.67 -13.52 5.54
N TRP A 105 12.91 -12.69 4.81
CA TRP A 105 11.49 -12.92 4.58
C TRP A 105 11.21 -14.34 4.06
N SER A 106 10.10 -14.92 4.54
CA SER A 106 9.50 -16.14 4.02
C SER A 106 8.01 -15.93 3.72
N ALA A 107 7.51 -16.71 2.75
CA ALA A 107 6.08 -16.77 2.48
C ALA A 107 5.34 -17.19 3.76
N ARG A 108 4.25 -16.48 4.08
CA ARG A 108 3.39 -16.89 5.20
C ARG A 108 2.29 -17.81 4.71
N ASP A 109 1.83 -18.68 5.59
CA ASP A 109 0.51 -19.25 5.48
C ASP A 109 -0.52 -18.21 5.92
N LEU A 110 -1.41 -17.80 5.00
CA LEU A 110 -2.46 -16.83 5.28
C LEU A 110 -3.69 -17.49 5.94
N GLY A 111 -3.81 -18.81 5.80
CA GLY A 111 -4.94 -19.64 6.20
C GLY A 111 -6.11 -19.59 5.22
N ASP A 112 -6.79 -20.73 5.06
CA ASP A 112 -7.92 -20.93 4.14
C ASP A 112 -8.99 -19.84 4.15
N PRO A 113 -9.45 -19.31 5.30
CA PRO A 113 -10.51 -18.30 5.31
C PRO A 113 -10.11 -17.02 4.56
N ARG A 114 -8.85 -16.60 4.70
CA ARG A 114 -8.35 -15.37 4.06
C ARG A 114 -8.06 -15.60 2.58
N GLU A 115 -7.50 -16.76 2.22
CA GLU A 115 -7.31 -17.16 0.82
C GLU A 115 -8.66 -17.20 0.08
N LYS A 116 -9.73 -17.72 0.70
CA LYS A 116 -11.09 -17.70 0.15
C LYS A 116 -11.62 -16.29 -0.07
N VAL A 117 -11.35 -15.36 0.85
CA VAL A 117 -11.75 -13.95 0.70
C VAL A 117 -11.04 -13.33 -0.51
N LEU A 118 -9.72 -13.46 -0.61
CA LEU A 118 -8.94 -12.96 -1.74
C LEU A 118 -9.42 -13.57 -3.06
N TRP A 119 -9.66 -14.88 -3.08
CA TRP A 119 -10.19 -15.57 -4.25
C TRP A 119 -11.55 -15.05 -4.68
N SER A 120 -12.45 -14.74 -3.74
CA SER A 120 -13.78 -14.21 -4.06
C SER A 120 -13.68 -12.85 -4.76
N MET A 121 -12.80 -11.97 -4.28
CA MET A 121 -12.55 -10.62 -4.78
C MET A 121 -11.82 -10.59 -6.13
N LEU A 122 -10.91 -11.53 -6.37
CA LEU A 122 -10.04 -11.62 -7.55
C LEU A 122 -10.82 -11.55 -8.88
N GLY A 123 -11.98 -12.21 -8.97
CA GLY A 123 -12.76 -12.23 -10.21
C GLY A 123 -13.30 -10.87 -10.64
N THR A 124 -13.64 -10.01 -9.68
CA THR A 124 -14.14 -8.66 -9.95
C THR A 124 -12.99 -7.69 -10.18
N ALA A 125 -11.97 -7.71 -9.31
CA ALA A 125 -10.81 -6.83 -9.42
C ALA A 125 -9.99 -7.10 -10.69
N GLY A 126 -9.77 -8.38 -11.02
CA GLY A 126 -8.96 -8.80 -12.16
C GLY A 126 -9.45 -8.24 -13.50
N LYS A 127 -10.77 -8.12 -13.70
CA LYS A 127 -11.36 -7.55 -14.93
C LYS A 127 -10.94 -6.10 -15.16
N GLY A 128 -10.84 -5.31 -14.09
CA GLY A 128 -10.39 -3.92 -14.16
C GLY A 128 -8.88 -3.80 -14.33
N LEU A 129 -8.12 -4.54 -13.51
CA LEU A 129 -6.66 -4.47 -13.46
C LEU A 129 -6.02 -4.98 -14.75
N LEU A 130 -6.53 -6.08 -15.30
CA LEU A 130 -5.96 -6.74 -16.48
C LEU A 130 -6.54 -6.25 -17.80
N ARG A 131 -7.39 -5.21 -17.81
CA ARG A 131 -8.04 -4.71 -19.03
C ARG A 131 -7.06 -4.40 -20.16
N GLY A 132 -5.86 -3.89 -19.81
CA GLY A 132 -4.79 -3.54 -20.74
C GLY A 132 -3.91 -4.71 -21.19
N SER A 133 -4.09 -5.92 -20.65
CA SER A 133 -3.37 -7.10 -21.10
C SER A 133 -3.67 -7.40 -22.57
N PRO A 134 -2.66 -7.74 -23.39
CA PRO A 134 -2.85 -8.12 -24.79
C PRO A 134 -3.48 -9.52 -24.93
N VAL A 135 -3.41 -10.35 -23.88
CA VAL A 135 -3.91 -11.73 -23.86
C VAL A 135 -5.05 -11.90 -22.85
N GLY A 136 -5.85 -12.96 -23.04
CA GLY A 136 -6.76 -13.48 -22.03
C GLY A 136 -6.00 -13.97 -20.80
N VAL A 137 -6.62 -13.89 -19.62
CA VAL A 137 -6.00 -14.29 -18.35
C VAL A 137 -6.99 -15.11 -17.52
N THR A 138 -6.59 -16.33 -17.18
CA THR A 138 -7.31 -17.20 -16.25
C THR A 138 -6.50 -17.35 -14.97
N ALA A 139 -7.11 -17.11 -13.81
CA ALA A 139 -6.52 -17.49 -12.54
C ALA A 139 -6.88 -18.95 -12.22
N GLU A 140 -5.92 -19.73 -11.73
CA GLU A 140 -6.13 -21.07 -11.19
C GLU A 140 -5.62 -21.15 -9.75
N ASN A 141 -6.51 -21.49 -8.82
CA ASN A 141 -6.11 -21.78 -7.45
C ASN A 141 -5.32 -23.08 -7.41
N ALA A 142 -4.04 -23.02 -7.02
CA ALA A 142 -3.15 -24.17 -7.01
C ALA A 142 -3.53 -25.27 -6.01
N ILE A 143 -4.31 -24.95 -4.98
CA ILE A 143 -4.76 -25.91 -3.95
C ILE A 143 -6.07 -26.58 -4.36
N THR A 144 -7.06 -25.79 -4.81
CA THR A 144 -8.40 -26.32 -5.11
C THR A 144 -8.62 -26.67 -6.58
N GLY A 145 -7.71 -26.27 -7.46
CA GLY A 145 -7.85 -26.36 -8.92
C GLY A 145 -8.94 -25.45 -9.51
N SER A 146 -9.61 -24.64 -8.68
CA SER A 146 -10.70 -23.77 -9.14
C SER A 146 -10.17 -22.69 -10.07
N ARG A 147 -10.88 -22.41 -11.16
CA ARG A 147 -10.48 -21.42 -12.16
C ARG A 147 -11.43 -20.22 -12.21
N LYS A 148 -10.87 -19.04 -12.52
CA LYS A 148 -11.62 -17.80 -12.78
C LYS A 148 -11.05 -17.08 -13.98
N ALA A 149 -11.89 -16.77 -14.98
CA ALA A 149 -11.51 -15.85 -16.04
C ALA A 149 -11.39 -14.44 -15.47
N LEU A 150 -10.18 -13.90 -15.41
CA LEU A 150 -9.93 -12.52 -14.99
C LEU A 150 -10.00 -11.56 -16.16
N LYS A 151 -9.63 -12.03 -17.36
CA LYS A 151 -9.86 -11.36 -18.64
C LYS A 151 -10.15 -12.42 -19.70
N THR A 152 -11.23 -12.23 -20.46
CA THR A 152 -11.53 -13.08 -21.62
C THR A 152 -10.74 -12.60 -22.84
N GLY A 153 -10.33 -13.54 -23.72
CA GLY A 153 -9.59 -13.24 -24.94
C GLY A 153 -8.82 -14.46 -25.44
N ALA A 154 -8.32 -14.41 -26.67
CA ALA A 154 -7.41 -15.39 -27.23
C ALA A 154 -6.18 -14.67 -27.80
N PRO A 155 -4.96 -15.19 -27.62
CA PRO A 155 -4.62 -16.36 -26.80
C PRO A 155 -4.82 -16.10 -25.29
N THR A 156 -4.73 -17.13 -24.45
CA THR A 156 -4.95 -17.05 -22.99
C THR A 156 -3.79 -17.64 -22.21
N VAL A 157 -3.36 -16.92 -21.16
CA VAL A 157 -2.40 -17.41 -20.17
C VAL A 157 -3.13 -17.76 -18.87
N THR A 158 -2.76 -18.89 -18.26
CA THR A 158 -3.22 -19.27 -16.92
C THR A 158 -2.18 -18.88 -15.88
N VAL A 159 -2.60 -18.11 -14.88
CA VAL A 159 -1.81 -17.74 -13.70
C VAL A 159 -2.22 -18.67 -12.57
N ARG A 160 -1.36 -19.63 -12.23
CA ARG A 160 -1.61 -20.65 -11.22
C ARG A 160 -0.84 -20.36 -9.94
N GLY A 161 -1.50 -20.40 -8.80
CA GLY A 161 -0.88 -20.12 -7.50
C GLY A 161 -1.88 -20.06 -6.35
N LEU A 162 -1.42 -19.66 -5.17
CA LEU A 162 -2.33 -19.30 -4.07
C LEU A 162 -3.08 -18.01 -4.44
N PRO A 163 -4.35 -17.83 -4.01
CA PRO A 163 -5.08 -16.58 -4.23
C PRO A 163 -4.32 -15.33 -3.79
N SER A 164 -3.58 -15.40 -2.68
CA SER A 164 -2.65 -14.37 -2.22
C SER A 164 -1.55 -14.03 -3.23
N GLU A 165 -0.87 -15.01 -3.81
CA GLU A 165 0.20 -14.79 -4.78
C GLU A 165 -0.35 -14.33 -6.15
N ILE A 166 -1.49 -14.86 -6.58
CA ILE A 166 -2.18 -14.38 -7.79
C ILE A 166 -2.60 -12.92 -7.60
N THR A 167 -3.05 -12.53 -6.39
CA THR A 167 -3.37 -11.14 -6.06
C THR A 167 -2.13 -10.26 -6.24
N LEU A 168 -0.97 -10.64 -5.69
CA LEU A 168 0.27 -9.88 -5.90
C LEU A 168 0.62 -9.75 -7.38
N PHE A 169 0.50 -10.84 -8.15
CA PHE A 169 0.77 -10.85 -9.59
C PHE A 169 -0.13 -9.86 -10.36
N VAL A 170 -1.45 -9.89 -10.13
CA VAL A 170 -2.39 -9.00 -10.84
C VAL A 170 -2.32 -7.54 -10.37
N PHE A 171 -1.71 -7.29 -9.21
CA PHE A 171 -1.34 -5.95 -8.78
C PHE A 171 0.06 -5.54 -9.29
N GLY A 172 0.72 -6.35 -10.13
CA GLY A 172 1.98 -5.99 -10.79
C GLY A 172 3.25 -6.36 -10.02
N ARG A 173 3.15 -7.12 -8.92
CA ARG A 173 4.30 -7.59 -8.13
C ARG A 173 4.82 -8.91 -8.71
N ARG A 174 5.03 -8.93 -10.03
CA ARG A 174 5.25 -10.16 -10.81
C ARG A 174 6.50 -10.90 -10.36
N ASP A 175 7.60 -10.19 -10.15
CA ASP A 175 8.88 -10.77 -9.74
C ASP A 175 8.86 -11.31 -8.29
N GLN A 176 7.95 -10.79 -7.46
CA GLN A 176 7.82 -11.17 -6.06
C GLN A 176 6.71 -12.21 -5.83
N ALA A 177 5.79 -12.37 -6.78
CA ALA A 177 4.68 -13.29 -6.72
C ALA A 177 5.13 -14.71 -7.06
N ARG A 178 4.78 -15.66 -6.20
CA ARG A 178 5.06 -17.09 -6.40
C ARG A 178 3.91 -17.72 -7.20
N VAL A 179 3.92 -17.51 -8.50
CA VAL A 179 2.94 -18.06 -9.45
C VAL A 179 3.64 -18.83 -10.57
N GLU A 180 2.94 -19.82 -11.10
CA GLU A 180 3.27 -20.52 -12.35
C GLU A 180 2.44 -19.92 -13.49
N LEU A 181 3.08 -19.61 -14.61
CA LEU A 181 2.41 -19.09 -15.80
C LEU A 181 2.37 -20.18 -16.86
N LEU A 182 1.17 -20.53 -17.32
CA LEU A 182 0.93 -21.59 -18.29
C LEU A 182 0.34 -20.99 -19.56
N GLY A 183 1.04 -21.15 -20.68
CA GLY A 183 0.68 -20.62 -22.00
C GLY A 183 1.91 -20.61 -22.89
N ASP A 184 1.76 -20.16 -24.12
CA ASP A 184 2.89 -20.00 -25.03
C ASP A 184 3.84 -18.91 -24.53
N ASP A 185 5.15 -19.10 -24.72
CA ASP A 185 6.18 -18.20 -24.19
C ASP A 185 5.98 -16.73 -24.61
N ALA A 186 5.54 -16.51 -25.85
CA ALA A 186 5.24 -15.18 -26.38
C ALA A 186 4.07 -14.51 -25.65
N ASP A 187 3.05 -15.27 -25.27
CA ASP A 187 1.86 -14.77 -24.58
C ASP A 187 2.15 -14.49 -23.11
N VAL A 188 2.94 -15.36 -22.48
CA VAL A 188 3.47 -15.16 -21.12
C VAL A 188 4.32 -13.90 -21.07
N ALA A 189 5.21 -13.69 -22.05
CA ALA A 189 6.00 -12.48 -22.18
C ALA A 189 5.11 -11.23 -22.38
N GLY A 190 4.07 -11.33 -23.23
CA GLY A 190 3.11 -10.25 -23.43
C GLY A 190 2.35 -9.86 -22.16
N LEU A 191 1.91 -10.85 -21.37
CA LEU A 191 1.30 -10.63 -20.07
C LEU A 191 2.29 -9.95 -19.10
N ASN A 192 3.53 -10.43 -19.03
CA ASN A 192 4.56 -9.89 -18.14
C ASN A 192 5.05 -8.49 -18.54
N GLY A 193 4.93 -8.12 -19.81
CA GLY A 193 5.25 -6.77 -20.32
C GLY A 193 4.15 -5.73 -20.08
N THR A 194 2.95 -6.15 -19.68
CA THR A 194 1.80 -5.24 -19.53
C THR A 194 1.97 -4.32 -18.32
N SER A 195 1.90 -3.00 -18.49
CA SER A 195 1.79 -2.07 -17.36
C SER A 195 0.36 -2.07 -16.82
N LEU A 196 0.19 -2.43 -15.54
CA LEU A 196 -1.12 -2.54 -14.89
C LEU A 196 -1.58 -1.23 -14.23
N GLY A 197 -0.81 -0.14 -14.36
CA GLY A 197 -1.21 1.19 -13.93
C GLY A 197 -1.27 1.41 -12.41
N ILE A 198 -0.55 0.59 -11.63
CA ILE A 198 -0.44 0.63 -10.17
C ILE A 198 1.02 0.91 -9.79
#